data_AF-A0A7S6M4N8-F1
#
_entry.id   AF-A0A7S6M4N8-F1
#
_cell.length_a   1.000
_cell.length_b   1.000
_cell.length_c   1.000
_cell.angle_alpha   90.00
_cell.angle_beta   90.00
_cell.angle_gamma   90.00
#
_symmetry.space_group_name_H-M   'P 1'
#
loop_
_entity.id
_entity.type
_entity.pdbx_description
1 polymer ?
#
loop_
_entity_poly.entity_id
_entity_poly.type
_entity_poly.pdbx_seq_one_letter_code
_entity_poly.pdbx_strand_id
1 'polypeptide(L)'
;MYIERKDQLNSDDARIGRVRMSKTGATLYYGGKQFRSLKGGYKANYYNVETGQKYWISGCRRKGDDRLYVSGKPVWIDEDVRKEYWTEIRGLPDRVGCDHF
;
A
#
# COMPACT_ATOMS: atom_id res chain seq x y z
N MET A 1 0.98 0.69 5.54
CA MET A 1 1.70 1.06 4.29
C MET A 1 0.72 1.09 3.15
N TYR A 2 0.96 1.94 2.17
CA TYR A 2 0.26 1.92 0.90
C TYR A 2 0.88 0.87 -0.04
N ILE A 3 0.05 0.05 -0.67
CA ILE A 3 0.44 -1.11 -1.48
C ILE A 3 -0.45 -1.14 -2.73
N GLU A 4 0.14 -0.98 -3.90
CA GLU A 4 -0.59 -0.93 -5.17
C GLU A 4 0.05 -1.84 -6.21
N ARG A 5 -0.74 -2.70 -6.86
CA ARG A 5 -0.27 -3.51 -7.99
C ARG A 5 -0.16 -2.65 -9.27
N LYS A 6 0.89 -2.86 -10.06
CA LYS A 6 1.29 -2.00 -11.20
C LYS A 6 1.46 -2.74 -12.54
N ASP A 7 1.11 -4.01 -12.60
CA ASP A 7 1.25 -4.83 -13.81
C ASP A 7 0.15 -4.56 -14.87
N GLN A 8 -0.98 -3.97 -14.48
CA GLN A 8 -2.08 -3.64 -15.38
C GLN A 8 -2.48 -2.16 -15.30
N LEU A 9 -2.86 -1.59 -16.44
CA LEU A 9 -3.22 -0.18 -16.61
C LEU A 9 -4.43 0.25 -15.74
N ASN A 10 -5.25 -0.72 -15.31
CA ASN A 10 -6.48 -0.54 -14.54
C ASN A 10 -6.52 -1.42 -13.28
N SER A 11 -5.38 -1.67 -12.65
CA SER A 11 -5.34 -2.44 -11.41
C SER A 11 -6.11 -1.70 -10.30
N ASP A 12 -7.25 -2.26 -9.90
CA ASP A 12 -8.10 -1.81 -8.78
C ASP A 12 -7.52 -2.17 -7.39
N ASP A 13 -6.31 -2.75 -7.36
CA ASP A 13 -5.70 -3.31 -6.15
C ASP A 13 -4.75 -2.30 -5.50
N ALA A 14 -5.31 -1.24 -4.91
CA ALA A 14 -4.60 -0.36 -3.98
C ALA A 14 -5.12 -0.58 -2.55
N ARG A 15 -4.19 -0.77 -1.60
CA ARG A 15 -4.51 -1.06 -0.19
C ARG A 15 -3.66 -0.27 0.79
N ILE A 16 -4.25 0.05 1.93
CA ILE A 16 -3.57 0.37 3.17
C ILE A 16 -3.56 -0.89 4.03
N GLY A 17 -2.36 -1.41 4.32
CA GLY A 17 -2.20 -2.64 5.09
C GLY A 17 -1.02 -2.61 6.05
N ARG A 18 -1.10 -3.44 7.10
CA ARG A 18 0.01 -3.64 8.04
C ARG A 18 1.08 -4.51 7.42
N VAL A 19 2.32 -4.07 7.47
CA VAL A 19 3.44 -4.82 6.88
C VAL A 19 4.48 -5.17 7.93
N ARG A 20 5.22 -6.24 7.69
CA ARG A 20 6.48 -6.52 8.40
C ARG A 20 7.63 -6.34 7.43
N MET A 21 8.73 -5.75 7.87
CA MET A 21 9.94 -5.61 7.06
C MET A 21 11.05 -6.50 7.60
N SER A 22 11.92 -6.98 6.72
CA SER A 22 13.18 -7.61 7.12
C SER A 22 14.09 -6.59 7.81
N LYS A 23 15.09 -7.07 8.56
CA LYS A 23 16.05 -6.20 9.27
C LYS A 23 16.72 -5.15 8.38
N THR A 24 16.95 -5.49 7.11
CA THR A 24 17.59 -4.59 6.13
C THR A 24 16.59 -3.74 5.35
N GLY A 25 15.28 -3.91 5.57
CA GLY A 25 14.23 -3.24 4.80
C GLY A 25 14.09 -3.73 3.35
N ALA A 26 14.93 -4.66 2.89
CA ALA A 26 14.95 -5.12 1.50
C ALA A 26 13.75 -6.03 1.15
N THR A 27 13.06 -6.56 2.15
CA THR A 27 11.93 -7.47 2.00
C THR A 27 10.77 -7.03 2.88
N LEU A 28 9.58 -7.08 2.31
CA LEU A 28 8.33 -6.75 2.97
C LEU A 28 7.38 -7.94 2.93
N TYR A 29 6.66 -8.16 4.02
CA TYR A 29 5.67 -9.23 4.18
C TYR A 29 4.31 -8.62 4.44
N TYR A 30 3.31 -9.05 3.66
CA TYR A 30 1.94 -8.53 3.75
C TYR A 30 0.95 -9.55 3.18
N GLY A 31 -0.13 -9.84 3.90
CA GLY A 31 -1.21 -10.73 3.42
C GLY A 31 -0.73 -12.11 2.96
N GLY A 32 0.23 -12.70 3.70
CA GLY A 32 0.86 -13.98 3.32
C GLY A 32 1.85 -13.90 2.15
N LYS A 33 2.00 -12.74 1.51
CA LYS A 33 2.90 -12.52 0.37
C LYS A 33 4.23 -11.92 0.81
N GLN A 34 5.27 -12.23 0.05
CA GLN A 34 6.59 -11.64 0.20
C GLN A 34 6.89 -10.74 -1.00
N PHE A 35 7.42 -9.55 -0.70
CA PHE A 35 7.80 -8.54 -1.68
C PHE A 35 9.27 -8.20 -1.52
N ARG A 36 10.00 -8.10 -2.64
CA ARG A 36 11.41 -7.71 -2.63
C ARG A 36 11.59 -6.38 -3.34
N SER A 37 12.38 -5.50 -2.73
CA SER A 37 12.66 -4.17 -3.29
C SER A 37 13.42 -4.29 -4.60
N LEU A 38 13.05 -3.46 -5.57
CA LEU A 38 13.76 -3.26 -6.83
C LEU A 38 14.96 -2.30 -6.68
N LYS A 39 15.28 -1.86 -5.44
CA LYS A 39 16.32 -0.88 -5.12
C LYS A 39 16.12 0.47 -5.84
N GLY A 40 14.86 0.88 -6.00
CA GLY A 40 14.43 2.04 -6.77
C GLY A 40 13.44 1.63 -7.86
N GLY A 41 12.91 2.60 -8.59
CA GLY A 41 12.09 2.32 -9.77
C GLY A 41 11.17 3.46 -10.18
N TYR A 42 10.75 3.42 -11.46
CA TYR A 42 9.99 4.49 -12.10
C TYR A 42 8.46 4.27 -12.06
N LYS A 43 8.00 3.04 -12.32
CA LYS A 43 6.56 2.67 -12.32
C LYS A 43 6.18 1.65 -11.23
N ALA A 44 7.17 1.07 -10.58
CA ALA A 44 7.09 0.09 -9.51
C ALA A 44 8.40 0.11 -8.73
N ASN A 45 8.37 -0.22 -7.44
CA ASN A 45 9.56 -0.26 -6.58
C ASN A 45 9.70 -1.58 -5.79
N TYR A 46 8.72 -2.48 -5.88
CA TYR A 46 8.77 -3.84 -5.37
C TYR A 46 8.22 -4.83 -6.41
N TYR A 47 8.52 -6.11 -6.21
CA TYR A 47 7.83 -7.21 -6.88
C TYR A 47 7.45 -8.30 -5.87
N ASN A 48 6.35 -9.00 -6.11
CA ASN A 48 5.99 -10.21 -5.38
C ASN A 48 6.98 -11.32 -5.76
N VAL A 49 7.60 -11.94 -4.76
CA VAL A 49 8.67 -12.93 -4.95
C VAL A 49 8.20 -14.20 -5.64
N GLU A 50 6.96 -14.62 -5.39
CA GLU A 50 6.36 -15.84 -5.95
C GLU A 50 5.90 -15.62 -7.40
N THR A 51 5.19 -14.51 -7.66
CA THR A 51 4.52 -14.30 -8.96
C THR A 51 5.28 -13.39 -9.91
N GLY A 52 6.30 -12.67 -9.44
CA GLY A 52 7.01 -11.64 -10.22
C GLY A 52 6.18 -10.37 -10.51
N GLN A 53 4.93 -10.30 -10.06
CA GLN A 53 4.07 -9.13 -10.25
C GLN A 53 4.67 -7.89 -9.61
N LYS A 54 4.55 -6.75 -10.29
CA LYS A 54 5.17 -5.47 -9.88
C LYS A 54 4.22 -4.65 -9.03
N TYR A 55 4.80 -3.98 -8.03
CA TYR A 55 4.07 -3.18 -7.06
C TYR A 55 4.72 -1.82 -6.81
N TRP A 56 3.89 -0.83 -6.47
CA TRP A 56 4.29 0.39 -5.79
C TRP A 56 3.94 0.28 -4.31
N ILE A 57 4.94 0.33 -3.44
CA ILE A 57 4.77 0.25 -1.99
C ILE A 57 5.48 1.41 -1.32
N SER A 58 4.77 2.16 -0.49
CA SER A 58 5.30 3.34 0.19
C SER A 58 4.66 3.56 1.57
N GLY A 59 5.26 4.46 2.35
CA GLY A 59 4.64 4.98 3.56
C GLY A 59 3.29 5.65 3.23
N CYS A 60 2.39 5.59 4.20
CA CYS A 60 1.10 6.27 4.13
C CYS A 60 1.28 7.77 4.36
N ARG A 61 0.53 8.60 3.63
CA ARG A 61 0.56 10.06 3.71
C ARG A 61 -0.67 10.59 4.42
N ARG A 62 -0.49 11.65 5.22
CA ARG A 62 -1.59 12.33 5.93
C ARG A 62 -2.69 12.83 5.00
N LYS A 63 -2.34 13.27 3.79
CA LYS A 63 -3.31 13.74 2.79
C LYS A 63 -4.02 12.60 2.04
N GLY A 64 -3.53 11.36 2.12
CA GLY A 64 -4.07 10.22 1.38
C GLY A 64 -3.72 10.21 -0.11
N ASP A 65 -2.82 11.09 -0.55
CA ASP A 65 -2.29 11.16 -1.91
C ASP A 65 -1.15 10.15 -2.11
N ASP A 66 -1.39 8.90 -1.71
CA ASP A 66 -0.39 7.84 -1.67
C ASP A 66 -0.04 7.29 -3.07
N ARG A 67 -0.97 7.46 -4.03
CA ARG A 67 -0.81 6.99 -5.41
C ARG A 67 0.35 7.71 -6.11
N LEU A 68 1.11 6.96 -6.90
CA LEU A 68 2.11 7.55 -7.81
C LEU A 68 1.46 8.33 -8.97
N TYR A 69 0.32 7.84 -9.47
CA TYR A 69 -0.48 8.48 -10.52
C TYR A 69 -1.91 8.65 -10.04
N VAL A 70 -2.52 9.81 -10.33
CA VAL A 70 -3.92 10.10 -9.96
C VAL A 70 -4.84 9.05 -10.58
N SER A 71 -5.75 8.52 -9.77
CA SER A 71 -6.78 7.56 -10.18
C SER A 71 -8.03 7.79 -9.34
N GLY A 72 -9.21 7.65 -9.97
CA GLY A 72 -10.50 7.69 -9.29
C GLY A 72 -10.92 6.37 -8.65
N LYS A 73 -10.04 5.35 -8.66
CA LYS A 73 -10.30 4.05 -8.04
C LYS A 73 -10.11 4.12 -6.53
N PRO A 74 -10.90 3.38 -5.74
CA PRO A 74 -10.77 3.38 -4.30
C PRO A 74 -9.42 2.81 -3.85
N VAL A 75 -8.95 3.27 -2.70
CA VAL A 75 -7.88 2.63 -1.93
C VAL A 75 -8.52 1.97 -0.72
N TRP A 76 -8.50 0.64 -0.67
CA TRP A 76 -9.09 -0.13 0.43
C TRP A 76 -8.19 -0.09 1.67
N ILE A 77 -8.77 -0.17 2.86
CA ILE A 77 -8.06 -0.15 4.13
C ILE A 77 -8.38 -1.45 4.87
N ASP A 78 -7.35 -2.21 5.20
CA ASP A 78 -7.54 -3.46 5.94
C ASP A 78 -8.10 -3.18 7.35
N GLU A 79 -8.96 -4.08 7.83
CA GLU A 79 -9.70 -3.94 9.08
C GLU A 79 -8.78 -3.65 10.28
N ASP A 80 -7.66 -4.38 10.39
CA ASP A 80 -6.73 -4.34 11.52
C ASP A 80 -5.92 -3.04 11.63
N VAL A 81 -5.94 -2.20 10.58
CA VAL A 81 -5.26 -0.90 10.54
C VAL A 81 -6.23 0.26 10.39
N ARG A 82 -7.53 0.02 10.16
CA ARG A 82 -8.49 1.08 9.79
C ARG A 82 -8.53 2.21 10.80
N LYS A 83 -8.68 1.89 12.09
CA LYS A 83 -8.73 2.88 13.16
C LYS A 83 -7.43 3.69 13.24
N GLU A 84 -6.29 3.01 13.26
CA GLU A 84 -4.94 3.61 13.31
C GLU A 84 -4.72 4.55 12.12
N TYR A 85 -5.03 4.09 10.90
CA TYR A 85 -4.87 4.89 9.69
C TYR A 85 -5.71 6.17 9.71
N TRP A 86 -6.99 6.08 10.05
CA TRP A 86 -7.86 7.26 10.06
C TRP A 86 -7.51 8.26 11.15
N THR A 87 -7.17 7.78 12.35
CA THR A 87 -6.95 8.65 13.50
C THR A 87 -5.53 9.19 13.57
N GLU A 88 -4.52 8.33 13.41
CA GLU A 88 -3.13 8.68 13.66
C GLU A 88 -2.42 9.19 12.39
N ILE A 89 -2.74 8.61 11.24
CA ILE A 89 -2.09 8.99 9.96
C ILE A 89 -2.87 10.12 9.29
N ARG A 90 -4.18 9.94 9.06
CA ARG A 90 -5.02 10.92 8.34
C ARG A 90 -5.47 12.07 9.25
N GLY A 91 -5.63 11.83 10.54
CA GLY A 91 -6.20 12.82 11.47
C GLY A 91 -7.68 13.12 11.17
N LEU A 92 -8.42 12.11 10.70
CA LEU A 92 -9.83 12.18 10.31
C LEU A 92 -10.63 11.12 11.10
N PRO A 93 -10.85 11.31 12.41
CA PRO A 93 -11.49 10.31 13.27
C PRO A 93 -12.92 9.97 12.85
N ASP A 94 -13.65 10.91 12.25
CA ASP A 94 -15.03 10.69 11.78
C ASP A 94 -15.11 9.67 10.64
N ARG A 95 -13.97 9.32 10.03
CA ARG A 95 -13.89 8.33 8.94
C ARG A 95 -13.53 6.93 9.40
N VAL A 96 -13.39 6.66 10.70
CA VAL A 96 -13.01 5.32 11.21
C VAL A 96 -13.93 4.19 10.71
N GLY A 97 -15.19 4.48 10.37
CA GLY A 97 -16.11 3.49 9.77
C GLY A 97 -15.91 3.23 8.27
N CYS A 98 -15.12 4.05 7.56
CA CYS A 98 -14.86 3.88 6.13
C CYS A 98 -13.73 2.88 5.90
N ASP A 99 -13.98 1.88 5.05
CA ASP A 99 -13.00 0.86 4.65
C ASP A 99 -12.27 1.20 3.35
N HIS A 100 -12.54 2.36 2.76
CA HIS A 100 -11.84 2.88 1.59
C HIS A 100 -11.91 4.41 1.51
N PHE A 101 -11.16 4.98 0.57
CA PHE A 101 -11.23 6.38 0.17
C PHE A 101 -10.81 6.57 -1.30
#